data_AF-A0A2G6FS01-F1
#
_entry.id   AF-A0A2G6FS01-F1
#
_cell.length_a   1.000
_cell.length_b   1.000
_cell.length_c   1.000
_cell.angle_alpha   90.00
_cell.angle_beta   90.00
_cell.angle_gamma   90.00
#
_symmetry.space_group_name_H-M   'P 1'
#
loop_
_entity.id
_entity.type
_entity.pdbx_description
1 polymer ?
#
loop_
_entity_poly.entity_id
_entity_poly.type
_entity_poly.pdbx_seq_one_letter_code
_entity_poly.pdbx_strand_id
1 'polypeptide(L)'
;MAKYSNEEVVDKFLDNIRYLKIAHHVKGRVRVKASLSGARKLAREDTSDFGEVIDRIPGIDKYRMNKMALSLVVDYDPSVLPFELWEEVGGLAENPANREEVKNKLLNILGETA
;
A
#
# COMPACT_ATOMS: atom_id res chain seq x y z
N MET A 1 -11.70 20.08 -3.51
CA MET A 1 -11.41 19.28 -4.73
C MET A 1 -10.51 18.14 -4.30
N ALA A 2 -10.76 16.91 -4.74
CA ALA A 2 -9.85 15.80 -4.44
C ALA A 2 -8.49 16.09 -5.10
N LYS A 3 -7.41 16.02 -4.33
CA LYS A 3 -6.04 16.36 -4.76
C LYS A 3 -5.49 15.40 -5.82
N TYR A 4 -6.04 14.19 -5.91
CA TYR A 4 -5.61 13.13 -6.82
C TYR A 4 -6.82 12.41 -7.44
N SER A 5 -6.70 11.97 -8.69
CA SER A 5 -7.59 10.95 -9.29
C SER A 5 -7.42 9.58 -8.63
N ASN A 6 -8.35 8.65 -8.86
CA ASN A 6 -8.21 7.27 -8.33
C ASN A 6 -6.98 6.56 -8.92
N GLU A 7 -6.65 6.83 -10.19
CA GLU A 7 -5.44 6.32 -10.83
C GLU A 7 -4.18 6.81 -10.13
N GLU A 8 -4.08 8.11 -9.88
CA GLU A 8 -2.94 8.70 -9.17
C GLU A 8 -2.82 8.18 -7.73
N VAL A 9 -3.94 7.90 -7.05
CA VAL A 9 -3.95 7.27 -5.72
C VAL A 9 -3.34 5.87 -5.79
N VAL A 10 -3.80 5.02 -6.70
CA VAL A 10 -3.30 3.65 -6.83
C VAL A 10 -1.82 3.64 -7.21
N ASP A 11 -1.42 4.48 -8.17
CA ASP A 11 -0.02 4.57 -8.58
C ASP A 11 0.88 5.03 -7.43
N LYS A 12 0.48 6.08 -6.70
CA LYS A 12 1.24 6.57 -5.54
C LYS A 12 1.28 5.54 -4.41
N PHE A 13 0.18 4.82 -4.18
CA PHE A 13 0.14 3.75 -3.18
C PHE A 13 1.13 2.66 -3.53
N LEU A 14 1.05 2.11 -4.75
CA LEU A 14 1.95 1.06 -5.24
C LEU A 14 3.40 1.52 -5.24
N ASP A 15 3.69 2.74 -5.69
CA ASP A 15 5.05 3.27 -5.73
C ASP A 15 5.66 3.40 -4.34
N ASN A 16 4.86 3.59 -3.30
CA ASN A 16 5.33 3.67 -1.92
C ASN A 16 5.45 2.30 -1.27
N ILE A 17 4.42 1.47 -1.40
CA ILE A 17 4.32 0.22 -0.65
C ILE A 17 5.09 -0.94 -1.27
N ARG A 18 5.31 -0.95 -2.60
CA ARG A 18 6.01 -2.04 -3.31
C ARG A 18 7.44 -2.27 -2.85
N TYR A 19 8.08 -1.28 -2.23
CA TYR A 19 9.46 -1.40 -1.74
C TYR A 19 9.52 -1.91 -0.30
N LEU A 20 8.36 -2.19 0.30
CA LEU A 20 8.21 -2.72 1.64
C LEU A 20 7.97 -4.22 1.56
N LYS A 21 8.79 -4.99 2.28
CA LYS A 21 8.65 -6.44 2.37
C LYS A 21 7.66 -6.80 3.48
N ILE A 22 6.79 -7.75 3.22
CA ILE A 22 5.90 -8.31 4.23
C ILE A 22 6.76 -8.99 5.31
N ALA A 23 6.70 -8.44 6.53
CA ALA A 23 7.41 -8.97 7.68
C ALA A 23 6.52 -9.90 8.51
N HIS A 24 5.22 -9.63 8.54
CA HIS A 24 4.21 -10.48 9.15
C HIS A 24 2.86 -10.16 8.52
N HIS A 25 2.08 -11.19 8.19
CA HIS A 25 0.76 -11.01 7.62
C HIS A 25 -0.20 -12.03 8.21
N VAL A 26 -1.30 -11.53 8.74
CA VAL A 26 -2.47 -12.30 9.17
C VAL A 26 -3.69 -11.69 8.52
N LYS A 27 -4.77 -12.46 8.38
CA LYS A 27 -6.01 -11.95 7.78
C LYS A 27 -6.48 -10.68 8.53
N GLY A 28 -6.61 -9.58 7.79
CA GLY A 28 -7.02 -8.27 8.30
C GLY A 28 -5.91 -7.41 8.92
N ARG A 29 -4.66 -7.88 8.93
CA ARG A 29 -3.50 -7.08 9.37
C ARG A 29 -2.22 -7.47 8.67
N VAL A 30 -1.61 -6.52 7.97
CA VAL A 30 -0.28 -6.69 7.37
C VAL A 30 0.72 -5.75 8.02
N ARG A 31 1.90 -6.28 8.34
CA ARG A 31 3.07 -5.50 8.72
C ARG A 31 4.12 -5.62 7.63
N VAL A 32 4.50 -4.49 7.08
CA VAL A 32 5.57 -4.38 6.09
C VAL A 32 6.77 -3.62 6.67
N LYS A 33 7.96 -3.94 6.17
CA LYS A 33 9.23 -3.29 6.52
C LYS A 33 9.92 -2.79 5.27
N ALA A 34 10.49 -1.60 5.33
CA ALA A 34 11.28 -1.09 4.23
C ALA A 34 12.51 -1.98 4.00
N SER A 35 12.71 -2.38 2.75
CA SER A 35 14.00 -2.87 2.29
C SER A 35 15.05 -1.75 2.36
N LEU A 36 16.33 -2.07 2.23
CA LEU A 36 17.40 -1.07 2.25
C LEU A 36 17.21 0.02 1.16
N SER A 37 16.66 -0.38 0.00
CA SER A 37 16.27 0.53 -1.08
C SER A 37 15.00 1.35 -0.75
N GLY A 38 14.00 0.72 -0.12
CA GLY A 38 12.77 1.39 0.33
C GLY A 38 12.99 2.36 1.49
N ALA A 39 13.99 2.12 2.35
CA ALA A 39 14.27 2.92 3.53
C ALA A 39 14.60 4.38 3.19
N ARG A 40 15.38 4.60 2.13
CA ARG A 40 15.71 5.96 1.65
C ARG A 40 14.49 6.69 1.11
N LYS A 41 13.56 5.97 0.48
CA LYS A 41 12.31 6.51 -0.03
C LYS A 41 11.38 6.89 1.12
N LEU A 42 11.14 5.95 2.03
CA LEU A 42 10.30 6.15 3.22
C LEU A 42 10.82 7.25 4.17
N ALA A 43 12.14 7.47 4.21
CA ALA A 43 12.74 8.56 4.98
C ALA A 43 12.61 9.95 4.31
N ARG A 44 12.40 9.99 2.99
CA ARG A 44 12.26 11.23 2.20
C ARG A 44 10.81 11.56 1.87
N GLU A 45 9.93 10.57 1.83
CA GLU A 45 8.51 10.77 1.57
C GLU A 45 7.93 11.67 2.67
N ASP A 46 7.22 12.72 2.25
CA ASP A 46 6.45 13.52 3.19
C ASP A 46 5.32 12.63 3.73
N THR A 47 5.34 12.39 5.04
CA THR A 47 4.35 11.53 5.69
C THR A 47 2.93 12.05 5.53
N SER A 48 2.75 13.34 5.23
CA SER A 48 1.44 13.92 4.94
C SER A 48 0.86 13.41 3.62
N ASP A 49 1.64 13.46 2.53
CA ASP A 49 1.20 13.01 1.19
C ASP A 49 0.90 11.51 1.13
N PHE A 50 1.74 10.69 1.77
CA PHE A 50 1.48 9.24 1.80
C PHE A 50 0.30 8.87 2.69
N GLY A 51 0.07 9.63 3.76
CA GLY A 51 -1.11 9.48 4.61
C GLY A 51 -2.41 9.71 3.82
N GLU A 52 -2.49 10.82 3.08
CA GLU A 52 -3.64 11.14 2.23
C GLU A 52 -3.92 10.07 1.15
N VAL A 53 -2.86 9.42 0.64
CA VAL A 53 -3.00 8.32 -0.33
C VAL A 53 -3.53 7.05 0.35
N ILE A 54 -2.96 6.66 1.50
CA ILE A 54 -3.42 5.47 2.24
C ILE A 54 -4.87 5.64 2.69
N ASP A 55 -5.25 6.82 3.19
CA ASP A 55 -6.62 7.11 3.67
C ASP A 55 -7.69 6.99 2.58
N ARG A 56 -7.27 6.95 1.31
CA ARG A 56 -8.15 6.79 0.15
C ARG A 56 -8.25 5.38 -0.39
N ILE A 57 -7.46 4.44 0.13
CA ILE A 57 -7.57 3.04 -0.27
C ILE A 57 -8.74 2.40 0.50
N PRO A 58 -9.81 1.95 -0.19
CA PRO A 58 -10.94 1.32 0.46
C PRO A 58 -10.51 0.07 1.21
N GLY A 59 -11.11 -0.16 2.37
CA GLY A 59 -10.80 -1.32 3.22
C GLY A 59 -9.55 -1.15 4.07
N ILE A 60 -8.81 -0.03 4.01
CA ILE A 60 -7.83 0.29 5.06
C ILE A 60 -8.55 0.97 6.23
N ASP A 61 -8.54 0.33 7.40
CA ASP A 61 -9.20 0.86 8.59
C ASP A 61 -8.27 1.78 9.38
N LYS A 62 -7.03 1.33 9.60
CA LYS A 62 -6.02 2.03 10.39
C LYS A 62 -4.63 1.70 9.88
N TYR A 63 -3.72 2.65 9.99
CA TYR A 63 -2.31 2.41 9.74
C TYR A 63 -1.42 3.09 10.77
N ARG A 64 -0.23 2.52 10.98
CA ARG A 64 0.79 3.08 11.86
C ARG A 64 2.16 2.95 11.22
N MET A 65 2.77 4.09 10.94
CA MET A 65 4.15 4.16 10.49
C MET A 65 5.10 4.30 11.68
N ASN A 66 6.15 3.49 11.71
CA ASN A 66 7.28 3.62 12.63
C ASN A 66 8.54 3.88 11.81
N LYS A 67 8.94 5.16 11.73
CA LYS A 67 10.13 5.59 10.97
C LYS A 67 11.42 4.99 11.53
N MET A 68 11.55 4.89 12.85
CA MET A 68 12.74 4.33 13.51
C MET A 68 12.94 2.85 13.17
N ALA A 69 11.84 2.09 13.15
CA ALA A 69 11.85 0.67 12.77
C ALA A 69 11.66 0.44 11.26
N LEU A 70 11.56 1.52 10.47
CA LEU A 70 11.27 1.51 9.03
C LEU A 70 10.12 0.55 8.67
N SER A 71 9.03 0.60 9.44
CA SER A 71 7.92 -0.34 9.27
C SER A 71 6.57 0.37 9.23
N LEU A 72 5.64 -0.20 8.48
CA LEU A 72 4.24 0.19 8.42
C LEU A 72 3.38 -0.99 8.84
N VAL A 73 2.42 -0.77 9.72
CA VAL A 73 1.36 -1.72 10.05
C VAL A 73 0.07 -1.18 9.48
N VAL A 74 -0.69 -2.02 8.79
CA VAL A 74 -2.01 -1.70 8.24
C VAL A 74 -3.01 -2.73 8.76
N ASP A 75 -4.06 -2.23 9.41
CA ASP A 75 -5.27 -2.99 9.71
C ASP A 75 -6.25 -2.75 8.56
N TYR A 76 -6.80 -3.82 8.00
CA TYR A 76 -7.63 -3.77 6.80
C TYR A 76 -8.82 -4.72 6.88
N ASP A 77 -9.88 -4.40 6.14
CA ASP A 77 -11.04 -5.28 5.93
C ASP A 77 -10.73 -6.30 4.82
N PRO A 78 -10.61 -7.60 5.16
CA PRO A 78 -10.31 -8.64 4.17
C PRO A 78 -11.46 -8.92 3.19
N SER A 79 -12.65 -8.36 3.40
CA SER A 79 -13.76 -8.44 2.44
C SER A 79 -13.62 -7.42 1.30
N VAL A 80 -12.87 -6.33 1.52
CA VAL A 80 -12.60 -5.28 0.52
C VAL A 80 -11.20 -5.41 -0.07
N LEU A 81 -10.20 -5.68 0.77
CA LEU A 81 -8.82 -5.93 0.38
C LEU A 81 -8.44 -7.38 0.67
N PRO A 82 -8.52 -8.29 -0.32
CA PRO A 82 -8.22 -9.70 -0.10
C PRO A 82 -6.81 -9.92 0.44
N PHE A 83 -6.63 -11.00 1.21
CA PHE A 83 -5.33 -11.38 1.76
C PHE A 83 -4.28 -11.55 0.65
N GLU A 84 -4.67 -12.19 -0.44
CA GLU A 84 -3.80 -12.49 -1.58
C GLU A 84 -3.34 -11.21 -2.31
N LEU A 85 -4.18 -10.16 -2.34
CA LEU A 85 -3.81 -8.89 -2.96
C LEU A 85 -2.61 -8.25 -2.26
N TRP A 86 -2.53 -8.35 -0.93
CA TRP A 86 -1.37 -7.87 -0.19
C TRP A 86 -0.10 -8.65 -0.51
N GLU A 87 -0.20 -9.98 -0.67
CA GLU A 87 0.93 -10.82 -1.07
C GLU A 87 1.41 -10.46 -2.49
N GLU A 88 0.49 -10.22 -3.42
CA GLU A 88 0.81 -9.74 -4.77
C GLU A 88 1.52 -8.38 -4.74
N VAL A 89 1.00 -7.42 -3.96
CA VAL A 89 1.62 -6.10 -3.75
C VAL A 89 3.04 -6.24 -3.17
N GLY A 90 3.21 -7.09 -2.16
CA GLY A 90 4.49 -7.36 -1.51
C GLY A 90 5.52 -8.00 -2.43
N GLY A 91 5.08 -8.75 -3.44
CA GLY A 91 5.92 -9.38 -4.46
C GLY A 91 6.31 -8.48 -5.63
N LEU A 92 5.77 -7.25 -5.73
CA LEU A 92 6.06 -6.33 -6.85
C LEU A 92 7.51 -5.82 -6.91
N ALA A 93 8.26 -5.93 -5.81
CA ALA A 93 9.70 -5.63 -5.82
C ALA A 93 10.47 -6.69 -6.63
N GLU A 94 10.12 -7.97 -6.45
CA GLU A 94 10.74 -9.10 -7.13
C GLU A 94 10.16 -9.36 -8.52
N ASN A 95 8.87 -9.09 -8.72
CA ASN A 95 8.18 -9.27 -10.00
C ASN A 95 7.41 -8.00 -10.44
N PRO A 96 8.10 -7.01 -11.00
CA PRO A 96 7.47 -5.76 -11.42
C PRO A 96 6.50 -5.90 -12.61
N ALA A 97 6.55 -7.00 -13.36
CA ALA A 97 5.65 -7.24 -14.49
C ALA A 97 4.18 -7.37 -14.06
N ASN A 98 3.94 -7.81 -12.82
CA ASN A 98 2.60 -7.96 -12.25
C ASN A 98 1.97 -6.62 -11.82
N ARG A 99 2.70 -5.50 -11.91
CA ARG A 99 2.24 -4.18 -11.43
C ARG A 99 0.90 -3.77 -12.05
N GLU A 100 0.75 -3.93 -13.36
CA GLU A 100 -0.48 -3.52 -14.06
C GLU A 100 -1.68 -4.36 -13.65
N GLU A 101 -1.49 -5.66 -13.40
CA GLU A 101 -2.56 -6.52 -12.89
C GLU A 101 -3.02 -6.08 -11.50
N VAL A 102 -2.06 -5.84 -10.58
CA VAL A 102 -2.34 -5.37 -9.22
C VAL A 102 -2.99 -3.98 -9.24
N LYS A 103 -2.53 -3.08 -10.12
CA LYS A 103 -3.12 -1.75 -10.32
C LYS A 103 -4.58 -1.87 -10.73
N ASN A 104 -4.90 -2.72 -11.71
CA ASN A 104 -6.29 -2.91 -12.15
C ASN A 104 -7.19 -3.48 -11.06
N LYS A 105 -6.70 -4.43 -10.24
CA LYS A 105 -7.44 -4.95 -9.08
C LYS A 105 -7.77 -3.84 -8.09
N LEU A 106 -6.80 -2.99 -7.74
CA LEU A 106 -7.00 -1.86 -6.84
C LEU A 106 -7.93 -0.80 -7.45
N LEU A 107 -7.82 -0.51 -8.75
CA LEU A 107 -8.72 0.44 -9.41
C LEU A 107 -10.16 -0.02 -9.43
N ASN A 108 -10.41 -1.32 -9.64
CA ASN A 108 -11.76 -1.89 -9.56
C ASN A 108 -12.34 -1.68 -8.15
N ILE A 109 -11.55 -1.97 -7.10
CA ILE A 109 -11.96 -1.75 -5.71
C ILE A 109 -12.30 -0.27 -5.46
N LEU A 110 -11.45 0.66 -5.92
CA LEU A 110 -11.70 2.11 -5.78
C LEU A 110 -12.92 2.59 -6.60
N GLY A 111 -13.21 1.96 -7.73
CA GLY A 111 -14.33 2.30 -8.62
C GLY A 111 -15.67 1.72 -8.15
N GLU A 112 -15.67 0.57 -7.46
CA GLU A 112 -16.88 -0.06 -6.90
C GLU A 112 -17.40 0.67 -5.65
N THR A 113 -16.53 1.40 -4.95
CA THR A 113 -16.88 2.21 -3.77
C THR A 113 -17.27 3.67 -4.07
N ALA A 114 -17.36 4.06 -5.34
CA ALA A 114 -17.68 5.43 -5.78
C ALA A 114 -19.19 5.68 -6.00
#